data_AF-A0A177CXX0-F1
#
_entry.id   AF-A0A177CXX0-F1
#
_cell.length_a   1.000
_cell.length_b   1.000
_cell.length_c   1.000
_cell.angle_alpha   90.00
_cell.angle_beta   90.00
_cell.angle_gamma   90.00
#
_symmetry.space_group_name_H-M   'P 1'
#
loop_
_entity.id
_entity.type
_entity.pdbx_description
1 polymer ?
#
loop_
_entity_poly.entity_id
_entity_poly.type
_entity_poly.pdbx_seq_one_letter_code
_entity_poly.pdbx_strand_id
1 'polypeptide(L)'
;MSVSLRWRRFWQSDKANAAEDLEQWMQRITQDEIRLLFLKCFIEGNNLWSPVVRSVELQYFQTAVSRLEVTPDGQIQMSSIICHLEQMHKPKSSVIRSAASLIEALITAHAHFPFSAPVKLTEESFCRSILLLTNRAQDLFEQSESGTIGGIESDYICKRPGERRLMFIHSALLIEPAGKSTPDAGITTQDDVLDVLCRVEYPAIVRGKDRVQRRPVSEFVPLAERLEPATECKREHEVPKSQVALLRDLITIIQPRWTKHPVELGYVEHDSLTSEEFVLWATKVQLLDTLDQLFSVFLRPPYAQGKAVIDH
;
A
#
# COMPACT_ATOMS: atom_id res chain seq x y z
N MET A 1 5.98 -11.25 24.67
CA MET A 1 7.10 -10.36 24.27
C MET A 1 6.72 -9.74 22.94
N SER A 2 6.78 -8.42 22.80
CA SER A 2 6.56 -7.80 21.49
C SER A 2 7.61 -8.30 20.50
N VAL A 3 7.21 -8.50 19.25
CA VAL A 3 8.12 -8.90 18.16
C VAL A 3 9.25 -7.85 18.02
N SER A 4 8.96 -6.58 18.33
CA SER A 4 9.96 -5.51 18.45
C SER A 4 11.06 -5.76 19.50
N LEU A 5 10.79 -6.45 20.61
CA LEU A 5 11.79 -6.82 21.63
C LEU A 5 12.65 -8.03 21.20
N ARG A 6 12.09 -8.96 20.44
CA ARG A 6 12.81 -10.11 19.86
C ARG A 6 13.82 -9.65 18.81
N TRP A 7 13.41 -8.74 17.93
CA TRP A 7 14.25 -8.19 16.86
C TRP A 7 15.22 -7.10 17.32
N ARG A 8 14.84 -6.30 18.33
CA ARG A 8 15.78 -5.39 19.00
C ARG A 8 16.96 -6.16 19.59
N ARG A 9 16.72 -7.35 20.16
CA ARG A 9 17.80 -8.24 20.61
C ARG A 9 18.57 -8.90 19.47
N PHE A 10 17.92 -9.21 18.35
CA PHE A 10 18.56 -9.82 17.18
C PHE A 10 19.66 -8.90 16.60
N TRP A 11 19.31 -7.63 16.33
CA TRP A 11 20.23 -6.68 15.67
C TRP A 11 21.18 -5.95 16.61
N GLN A 12 20.85 -5.86 17.91
CA GLN A 12 21.77 -5.32 18.92
C GLN A 12 22.73 -6.39 19.48
N SER A 13 22.51 -7.67 19.18
CA SER A 13 23.39 -8.71 19.68
C SER A 13 24.53 -8.95 18.70
N ASP A 14 25.73 -8.69 19.18
CA ASP A 14 27.04 -9.06 18.61
C ASP A 14 27.22 -10.60 18.61
N LYS A 15 26.19 -11.34 18.18
CA LYS A 15 26.17 -12.80 18.21
C LYS A 15 26.74 -13.35 16.93
N ALA A 16 27.69 -14.26 17.09
CA ALA A 16 28.28 -15.09 16.05
C ALA A 16 27.27 -15.82 15.13
N ASN A 17 25.96 -15.82 15.47
CA ASN A 17 24.90 -16.55 14.78
C ASN A 17 23.85 -15.66 14.08
N ALA A 18 24.01 -14.33 14.04
CA ALA A 18 23.00 -13.45 13.41
C ALA A 18 22.77 -13.75 11.92
N ALA A 19 23.82 -14.16 11.21
CA ALA A 19 23.71 -14.61 9.81
C ALA A 19 22.93 -15.94 9.70
N GLU A 20 23.19 -16.88 10.60
CA GLU A 20 22.50 -18.18 10.64
C GLU A 20 21.02 -18.02 11.03
N ASP A 21 20.71 -17.18 12.02
CA ASP A 21 19.33 -16.94 12.44
C ASP A 21 18.53 -16.22 11.35
N LEU A 22 19.16 -15.31 10.59
CA LEU A 22 18.55 -14.70 9.41
C LEU A 22 18.30 -15.74 8.33
N GLU A 23 19.28 -16.58 8.01
CA GLU A 23 19.14 -17.61 6.99
C GLU A 23 18.00 -18.57 7.36
N GLN A 24 17.91 -18.99 8.63
CA GLN A 24 16.80 -19.80 9.13
C GLN A 24 15.45 -19.07 9.01
N TRP A 25 15.41 -17.76 9.28
CA TRP A 25 14.21 -16.96 9.08
C TRP A 25 13.81 -16.89 7.60
N MET A 26 14.77 -16.60 6.71
CA MET A 26 14.57 -16.56 5.26
C MET A 26 14.05 -17.89 4.72
N GLN A 27 14.48 -19.02 5.29
CA GLN A 27 14.01 -20.35 4.92
C GLN A 27 12.60 -20.67 5.41
N ARG A 28 12.14 -20.06 6.51
CA ARG A 28 10.88 -20.44 7.20
C ARG A 28 9.73 -19.46 7.00
N ILE A 29 10.02 -18.18 6.77
CA ILE A 29 9.01 -17.12 6.76
C ILE A 29 7.99 -17.33 5.61
N THR A 30 6.72 -17.15 5.89
CA THR A 30 5.63 -17.32 4.91
C THR A 30 5.16 -15.97 4.36
N GLN A 31 4.43 -15.98 3.23
CA GLN A 31 3.82 -14.76 2.67
C GLN A 31 2.89 -14.07 3.69
N ASP A 32 2.09 -14.85 4.44
CA ASP A 32 1.18 -14.30 5.44
C ASP A 32 1.93 -13.64 6.60
N GLU A 33 3.03 -14.24 7.05
CA GLU A 33 3.88 -13.62 8.07
C GLU A 33 4.52 -12.32 7.56
N ILE A 34 4.96 -12.25 6.30
CA ILE A 34 5.46 -10.99 5.71
C ILE A 34 4.35 -9.93 5.65
N ARG A 35 3.14 -10.29 5.23
CA ARG A 35 1.97 -9.38 5.20
C ARG A 35 1.65 -8.84 6.60
N LEU A 36 1.74 -9.68 7.63
CA LEU A 36 1.52 -9.30 9.03
C LEU A 36 2.64 -8.40 9.54
N LEU A 37 3.91 -8.71 9.25
CA LEU A 37 5.04 -7.86 9.61
C LEU A 37 4.95 -6.50 8.92
N PHE A 38 4.50 -6.48 7.67
CA PHE A 38 4.28 -5.24 6.91
C PHE A 38 3.20 -4.37 7.51
N LEU A 39 2.05 -4.93 7.87
CA LEU A 39 1.01 -4.19 8.59
C LEU A 39 1.51 -3.69 9.94
N LYS A 40 2.24 -4.52 10.70
CA LYS A 40 2.84 -4.13 11.97
C LYS A 40 3.81 -2.97 11.81
N CYS A 41 4.50 -2.87 10.67
CA CYS A 41 5.31 -1.68 10.43
C CYS A 41 4.42 -0.43 10.50
N PHE A 42 3.38 -0.31 9.69
CA PHE A 42 2.51 0.87 9.75
C PHE A 42 2.02 1.24 11.17
N ILE A 43 1.73 0.25 11.99
CA ILE A 43 1.11 0.42 13.32
C ILE A 43 2.14 0.67 14.44
N GLU A 44 3.27 -0.03 14.45
CA GLU A 44 4.19 -0.06 15.59
C GLU A 44 5.45 0.79 15.37
N GLY A 45 5.76 1.19 14.14
CA GLY A 45 7.07 1.76 13.90
C GLY A 45 8.16 0.68 13.83
N ASN A 46 9.41 1.12 13.81
CA ASN A 46 10.54 0.29 14.20
C ASN A 46 11.58 1.13 14.96
N ASN A 47 12.81 0.63 15.11
CA ASN A 47 13.84 1.36 15.86
C ASN A 47 14.31 2.66 15.18
N LEU A 48 13.96 2.90 13.92
CA LEU A 48 14.33 4.11 13.17
C LEU A 48 13.18 5.03 12.81
N TRP A 49 11.95 4.53 12.77
CA TRP A 49 10.79 5.37 12.45
C TRP A 49 9.62 5.10 13.38
N SER A 50 8.90 6.18 13.67
CA SER A 50 7.68 6.14 14.48
C SER A 50 6.53 5.51 13.69
N PRO A 51 5.52 4.93 14.36
CA PRO A 51 4.28 4.51 13.73
C PRO A 51 3.76 5.51 12.70
N VAL A 52 3.39 5.02 11.52
CA VAL A 52 2.77 5.83 10.46
C VAL A 52 1.29 6.08 10.78
N VAL A 53 0.67 5.15 11.52
CA VAL A 53 -0.71 5.23 11.98
C VAL A 53 -0.75 5.57 13.46
N ARG A 54 -1.48 6.61 13.83
CA ARG A 54 -1.64 6.96 15.26
C ARG A 54 -2.61 5.98 15.92
N SER A 55 -2.41 5.69 17.21
CA SER A 55 -3.29 4.76 17.96
C SER A 55 -4.77 5.16 17.90
N VAL A 56 -5.07 6.47 17.87
CA VAL A 56 -6.45 6.98 17.75
C VAL A 56 -7.04 6.69 16.36
N GLU A 57 -6.24 6.77 15.30
CA GLU A 57 -6.67 6.40 13.94
C GLU A 57 -6.96 4.91 13.85
N LEU A 58 -6.12 4.07 14.49
CA LEU A 58 -6.33 2.62 14.53
C LEU A 58 -7.60 2.24 15.33
N GLN A 59 -7.84 2.87 16.49
CA GLN A 59 -9.07 2.65 17.27
C GLN A 59 -10.32 3.09 16.48
N TYR A 60 -10.20 4.20 15.75
CA TYR A 60 -11.28 4.66 14.88
C TYR A 60 -11.54 3.67 13.74
N PHE A 61 -10.48 3.17 13.09
CA PHE A 61 -10.56 2.13 12.08
C PHE A 61 -11.29 0.88 12.59
N GLN A 62 -10.89 0.36 13.75
CA GLN A 62 -11.55 -0.78 14.40
C GLN A 62 -13.03 -0.52 14.68
N THR A 63 -13.36 0.70 15.10
CA THR A 63 -14.75 1.12 15.34
C THR A 63 -15.56 1.22 14.05
N ALA A 64 -14.96 1.68 12.96
CA ALA A 64 -15.60 1.77 11.65
C ALA A 64 -15.82 0.37 11.05
N VAL A 65 -14.80 -0.50 11.12
CA VAL A 65 -14.83 -1.86 10.58
C VAL A 65 -15.77 -2.78 11.33
N SER A 66 -15.89 -2.65 12.66
CA SER A 66 -16.82 -3.47 13.45
C SER A 66 -18.31 -3.26 13.09
N ARG A 67 -18.63 -2.22 12.31
CA ARG A 67 -19.98 -1.94 11.80
C ARG A 67 -20.23 -2.49 10.40
N LEU A 68 -19.21 -3.03 9.75
CA LEU A 68 -19.31 -3.64 8.44
C LEU A 68 -19.90 -5.04 8.56
N GLU A 69 -20.58 -5.47 7.50
CA GLU A 69 -21.14 -6.82 7.45
C GLU A 69 -20.02 -7.82 7.19
N VAL A 70 -20.06 -8.94 7.90
CA VAL A 70 -19.05 -9.99 7.82
C VAL A 70 -19.73 -11.32 7.50
N THR A 71 -19.14 -12.12 6.60
CA THR A 71 -19.58 -13.50 6.34
C THR A 71 -19.39 -14.38 7.59
N PRO A 72 -20.05 -15.55 7.65
CA PRO A 72 -19.77 -16.54 8.71
C PRO A 72 -18.29 -16.92 8.83
N ASP A 73 -17.52 -16.81 7.73
CA ASP A 73 -16.10 -17.12 7.66
C ASP A 73 -15.18 -15.95 8.06
N GLY A 74 -15.74 -14.84 8.57
CA GLY A 74 -14.96 -13.69 9.03
C GLY A 74 -14.49 -12.75 7.91
N GLN A 75 -15.09 -12.81 6.71
CA GLN A 75 -14.73 -11.94 5.59
C GLN A 75 -15.65 -10.71 5.53
N ILE A 76 -15.07 -9.53 5.45
CA ILE A 76 -15.81 -8.27 5.30
C ILE A 76 -16.48 -8.26 3.92
N GLN A 77 -17.78 -7.95 3.89
CA GLN A 77 -18.54 -7.85 2.66
C GLN A 77 -18.22 -6.55 1.93
N MET A 78 -17.81 -6.63 0.66
CA MET A 78 -17.48 -5.45 -0.16
C MET A 78 -18.67 -4.49 -0.27
N SER A 79 -19.90 -5.02 -0.41
CA SER A 79 -21.13 -4.23 -0.41
C SER A 79 -21.26 -3.33 0.82
N SER A 80 -20.89 -3.83 2.01
CA SER A 80 -20.93 -3.06 3.25
C SER A 80 -19.88 -1.94 3.29
N ILE A 81 -18.70 -2.16 2.69
CA ILE A 81 -17.66 -1.14 2.52
C ILE A 81 -18.16 -0.03 1.59
N ILE A 82 -18.76 -0.39 0.45
CA ILE A 82 -19.34 0.59 -0.50
C ILE A 82 -20.46 1.39 0.18
N CYS A 83 -21.38 0.73 0.88
CA CYS A 83 -22.42 1.40 1.66
C CYS A 83 -21.83 2.37 2.71
N HIS A 84 -20.76 1.99 3.39
CA HIS A 84 -20.08 2.88 4.33
C HIS A 84 -19.49 4.10 3.62
N LEU A 85 -18.79 3.92 2.50
CA LEU A 85 -18.24 5.02 1.71
C LEU A 85 -19.35 5.97 1.22
N GLU A 86 -20.47 5.44 0.72
CA GLU A 86 -21.64 6.24 0.33
C GLU A 86 -22.19 7.08 1.50
N GLN A 87 -22.27 6.49 2.70
CA GLN A 87 -22.77 7.17 3.90
C GLN A 87 -21.81 8.26 4.40
N MET A 88 -20.50 8.04 4.28
CA MET A 88 -19.49 9.02 4.71
C MET A 88 -19.33 10.16 3.70
N HIS A 89 -19.64 9.90 2.44
CA HIS A 89 -19.59 10.84 1.34
C HIS A 89 -20.99 11.13 0.76
N LYS A 90 -22.03 11.30 1.59
CA LYS A 90 -23.45 11.37 1.16
C LYS A 90 -23.72 12.17 -0.14
N PRO A 91 -23.19 13.40 -0.32
CA PRO A 91 -23.43 14.18 -1.54
C PRO A 91 -22.91 13.53 -2.83
N LYS A 92 -22.07 12.50 -2.70
CA LYS A 92 -21.29 11.82 -3.75
C LYS A 92 -21.66 10.35 -3.91
N SER A 93 -22.70 9.90 -3.19
CA SER A 93 -23.10 8.49 -3.08
C SER A 93 -23.38 7.82 -4.43
N SER A 94 -24.03 8.49 -5.38
CA SER A 94 -24.31 7.95 -6.71
C SER A 94 -23.04 7.63 -7.52
N VAL A 95 -22.03 8.49 -7.40
CA VAL A 95 -20.74 8.31 -8.10
C VAL A 95 -19.94 7.18 -7.46
N ILE A 96 -19.90 7.12 -6.13
CA ILE A 96 -19.26 6.02 -5.39
C ILE A 96 -19.89 4.68 -5.76
N ARG A 97 -21.23 4.63 -5.82
CA ARG A 97 -21.96 3.43 -6.25
C ARG A 97 -21.61 3.02 -7.68
N SER A 98 -21.55 3.98 -8.59
CA SER A 98 -21.23 3.73 -10.00
C SER A 98 -19.79 3.22 -10.17
N ALA A 99 -18.88 3.64 -9.28
CA ALA A 99 -17.49 3.20 -9.24
C ALA A 99 -17.23 1.99 -8.31
N ALA A 100 -18.27 1.30 -7.84
CA ALA A 100 -18.13 0.23 -6.84
C ALA A 100 -17.16 -0.88 -7.26
N SER A 101 -17.23 -1.36 -8.51
CA SER A 101 -16.33 -2.40 -9.02
C SER A 101 -14.88 -1.94 -9.09
N LEU A 102 -14.65 -0.66 -9.39
CA LEU A 102 -13.32 -0.07 -9.38
C LEU A 102 -12.76 -0.02 -7.95
N ILE A 103 -13.57 0.45 -7.01
CA ILE A 103 -13.21 0.52 -5.59
C ILE A 103 -12.90 -0.89 -5.04
N GLU A 104 -13.69 -1.89 -5.44
CA GLU A 104 -13.47 -3.28 -5.09
C GLU A 104 -12.15 -3.82 -5.63
N ALA A 105 -11.83 -3.57 -6.90
CA ALA A 105 -10.57 -3.97 -7.51
C ALA A 105 -9.37 -3.36 -6.77
N LEU A 106 -9.45 -2.06 -6.44
CA LEU A 106 -8.43 -1.37 -5.67
C LEU A 106 -8.26 -1.98 -4.27
N ILE A 107 -9.33 -2.15 -3.50
CA ILE A 107 -9.23 -2.76 -2.16
C ILE A 107 -8.65 -4.16 -2.24
N THR A 108 -9.12 -4.97 -3.19
CA THR A 108 -8.72 -6.37 -3.32
C THR A 108 -7.25 -6.51 -3.68
N ALA A 109 -6.76 -5.76 -4.67
CA ALA A 109 -5.35 -5.77 -5.06
C ALA A 109 -4.43 -5.35 -3.90
N HIS A 110 -4.79 -4.29 -3.16
CA HIS A 110 -4.01 -3.84 -2.01
C HIS A 110 -4.12 -4.78 -0.81
N ALA A 111 -5.20 -5.57 -0.70
CA ALA A 111 -5.31 -6.62 0.30
C ALA A 111 -4.31 -7.75 0.00
N HIS A 112 -4.05 -8.07 -1.26
CA HIS A 112 -3.13 -9.15 -1.66
C HIS A 112 -1.66 -8.74 -1.50
N PHE A 113 -1.36 -7.45 -1.73
CA PHE A 113 -0.02 -6.86 -1.66
C PHE A 113 0.81 -7.30 -0.42
N PRO A 114 2.11 -7.62 -0.57
CA PRO A 114 2.94 -7.50 -1.79
C PRO A 114 2.98 -8.75 -2.67
N PHE A 115 2.08 -9.72 -2.46
CA PHE A 115 2.05 -10.93 -3.29
C PHE A 115 0.76 -11.02 -4.09
N SER A 116 0.75 -11.86 -5.11
CA SER A 116 -0.43 -12.09 -5.95
C SER A 116 -1.34 -13.19 -5.43
N ALA A 117 -0.91 -13.98 -4.44
CA ALA A 117 -1.75 -14.98 -3.82
C ALA A 117 -2.97 -14.30 -3.15
N PRO A 118 -4.21 -14.67 -3.52
CA PRO A 118 -5.40 -14.06 -2.96
C PRO A 118 -5.50 -14.27 -1.46
N VAL A 119 -5.87 -13.22 -0.72
CA VAL A 119 -6.24 -13.31 0.69
C VAL A 119 -7.70 -12.96 0.90
N LYS A 120 -8.31 -13.56 1.93
CA LYS A 120 -9.64 -13.17 2.41
C LYS A 120 -9.61 -11.73 2.91
N LEU A 121 -10.68 -10.98 2.66
CA LEU A 121 -10.82 -9.60 3.14
C LEU A 121 -11.17 -9.56 4.64
N THR A 122 -10.20 -9.91 5.49
CA THR A 122 -10.28 -9.77 6.95
C THR A 122 -9.98 -8.33 7.39
N GLU A 123 -10.21 -8.00 8.66
CA GLU A 123 -9.85 -6.70 9.25
C GLU A 123 -8.38 -6.31 8.98
N GLU A 124 -7.44 -7.24 9.14
CA GLU A 124 -6.01 -6.98 8.93
C GLU A 124 -5.69 -6.68 7.46
N SER A 125 -6.21 -7.48 6.53
CA SER A 125 -6.00 -7.27 5.10
C SER A 125 -6.67 -5.98 4.61
N PHE A 126 -7.84 -5.64 5.16
CA PHE A 126 -8.52 -4.39 4.87
C PHE A 126 -7.76 -3.19 5.45
N CYS A 127 -7.21 -3.32 6.67
CA CYS A 127 -6.36 -2.29 7.27
C CYS A 127 -5.15 -2.00 6.39
N ARG A 128 -4.42 -3.04 5.96
CA ARG A 128 -3.32 -2.91 5.01
C ARG A 128 -3.76 -2.21 3.72
N SER A 129 -4.91 -2.59 3.17
CA SER A 129 -5.47 -1.98 1.95
C SER A 129 -5.70 -0.48 2.11
N ILE A 130 -6.38 -0.08 3.19
CA ILE A 130 -6.66 1.33 3.49
C ILE A 130 -5.36 2.13 3.68
N LEU A 131 -4.36 1.57 4.34
CA LEU A 131 -3.08 2.24 4.55
C LEU A 131 -2.29 2.43 3.26
N LEU A 132 -2.35 1.45 2.34
CA LEU A 132 -1.72 1.55 1.02
C LEU A 132 -2.48 2.47 0.05
N LEU A 133 -3.81 2.57 0.20
CA LEU A 133 -4.66 3.45 -0.60
C LEU A 133 -4.67 4.91 -0.11
N THR A 134 -4.14 5.19 1.07
CA THR A 134 -4.01 6.53 1.65
C THR A 134 -2.58 7.05 1.61
N ASN A 135 -2.37 8.33 1.89
CA ASN A 135 -1.04 8.93 1.90
C ASN A 135 -0.16 8.43 3.06
N ARG A 136 -0.68 7.57 3.94
CA ARG A 136 0.11 6.88 4.98
C ARG A 136 1.23 6.05 4.37
N ALA A 137 0.97 5.32 3.28
CA ALA A 137 2.02 4.54 2.63
C ALA A 137 3.15 5.38 2.04
N GLN A 138 2.90 6.66 1.72
CA GLN A 138 3.94 7.53 1.18
C GLN A 138 5.10 7.67 2.16
N ASP A 139 4.84 7.95 3.44
CA ASP A 139 5.89 8.12 4.47
C ASP A 139 6.77 6.87 4.63
N LEU A 140 6.19 5.67 4.43
CA LEU A 140 6.93 4.40 4.49
C LEU A 140 7.81 4.18 3.24
N PHE A 141 7.35 4.63 2.08
CA PHE A 141 7.99 4.40 0.79
C PHE A 141 8.95 5.52 0.37
N GLU A 142 8.78 6.74 0.86
CA GLU A 142 9.59 7.92 0.49
C GLU A 142 10.97 8.00 1.17
N GLN A 143 11.34 6.97 1.95
CA GLN A 143 12.56 6.95 2.74
C GLN A 143 13.80 7.12 1.86
N SER A 144 14.48 8.26 2.01
CA SER A 144 15.80 8.50 1.45
C SER A 144 16.88 7.91 2.36
N GLU A 145 18.02 7.55 1.78
CA GLU A 145 19.21 7.17 2.54
C GLU A 145 19.88 8.43 3.09
N SER A 146 20.15 8.45 4.40
CA SER A 146 21.14 9.36 4.98
C SER A 146 22.49 8.65 5.06
N GLY A 147 23.16 8.47 3.92
CA GLY A 147 24.56 8.05 3.93
C GLY A 147 25.05 7.27 2.72
N THR A 148 25.30 7.95 1.61
CA THR A 148 26.29 7.50 0.63
C THR A 148 27.67 7.45 1.28
N ILE A 149 28.15 6.26 1.63
CA ILE A 149 29.58 6.01 1.84
C ILE A 149 30.06 5.20 0.65
N GLY A 150 30.66 5.88 -0.34
CA GLY A 150 31.46 5.20 -1.37
C GLY A 150 30.94 5.19 -2.81
N GLY A 151 29.90 5.96 -3.16
CA GLY A 151 29.56 6.22 -4.57
C GLY A 151 28.96 5.05 -5.37
N ILE A 152 28.45 4.02 -4.69
CA ILE A 152 27.65 2.96 -5.32
C ILE A 152 26.20 3.18 -4.86
N GLU A 153 25.41 3.91 -5.65
CA GLU A 153 24.01 4.26 -5.36
C GLU A 153 23.00 3.11 -5.59
N SER A 154 23.43 1.92 -6.03
CA SER A 154 22.52 0.94 -6.64
C SER A 154 22.01 -0.22 -5.76
N ASP A 155 22.58 -0.47 -4.59
CA ASP A 155 22.37 -1.78 -3.92
C ASP A 155 21.54 -1.72 -2.64
N TYR A 156 21.10 -0.53 -2.20
CA TYR A 156 20.33 -0.34 -0.95
C TYR A 156 18.89 0.07 -1.21
N ILE A 157 18.04 0.01 -0.17
CA ILE A 157 16.63 0.45 -0.26
C ILE A 157 16.59 1.92 -0.71
N CYS A 158 16.14 2.13 -1.94
CA CYS A 158 15.90 3.46 -2.48
C CYS A 158 14.51 3.97 -2.05
N LYS A 159 14.37 5.29 -2.07
CA LYS A 159 13.06 5.93 -2.10
C LYS A 159 12.27 5.31 -3.27
N ARG A 160 11.12 4.72 -2.98
CA ARG A 160 10.25 4.20 -4.03
C ARG A 160 9.60 5.40 -4.73
N PRO A 161 9.78 5.58 -6.04
CA PRO A 161 9.15 6.69 -6.76
C PRO A 161 7.62 6.58 -6.66
N GLY A 162 6.93 7.72 -6.50
CA GLY A 162 5.46 7.76 -6.45
C GLY A 162 4.81 7.13 -7.69
N GLU A 163 5.49 7.19 -8.83
CA GLU A 163 5.12 6.53 -10.09
C GLU A 163 4.89 5.03 -9.91
N ARG A 164 5.69 4.32 -9.11
CA ARG A 164 5.52 2.88 -8.86
C ARG A 164 4.22 2.55 -8.12
N ARG A 165 3.68 3.49 -7.33
CA ARG A 165 2.36 3.33 -6.68
C ARG A 165 1.25 3.52 -7.70
N LEU A 166 1.40 4.47 -8.62
CA LEU A 166 0.46 4.68 -9.72
C LEU A 166 0.48 3.52 -10.71
N MET A 167 1.63 2.92 -10.99
CA MET A 167 1.74 1.70 -11.81
C MET A 167 1.02 0.52 -11.15
N PHE A 168 1.10 0.38 -9.82
CA PHE A 168 0.35 -0.65 -9.10
C PHE A 168 -1.16 -0.40 -9.17
N ILE A 169 -1.61 0.86 -9.04
CA ILE A 169 -3.02 1.22 -9.21
C ILE A 169 -3.48 0.91 -10.64
N HIS A 170 -2.68 1.28 -11.64
CA HIS A 170 -2.94 0.93 -13.04
C HIS A 170 -3.15 -0.57 -13.20
N SER A 171 -2.26 -1.39 -12.66
CA SER A 171 -2.35 -2.84 -12.77
C SER A 171 -3.57 -3.41 -12.03
N ALA A 172 -3.90 -2.88 -10.86
CA ALA A 172 -5.10 -3.24 -10.11
C ALA A 172 -6.40 -2.97 -10.88
N LEU A 173 -6.44 -1.90 -11.69
CA LEU A 173 -7.61 -1.53 -12.50
C LEU A 173 -7.85 -2.45 -13.71
N LEU A 174 -6.84 -3.25 -14.08
CA LEU A 174 -6.92 -4.23 -15.16
C LEU A 174 -7.44 -5.59 -14.66
N ILE A 175 -7.52 -5.79 -13.35
CA ILE A 175 -8.06 -7.00 -12.76
C ILE A 175 -9.58 -6.99 -12.93
N GLU A 176 -10.12 -7.94 -13.69
CA GLU A 176 -11.57 -8.12 -13.76
C GLU A 176 -12.12 -8.58 -12.40
N PRO A 177 -13.26 -8.04 -11.93
CA PRO A 177 -13.85 -8.44 -10.66
C PRO A 177 -14.17 -9.95 -10.65
N ALA A 178 -14.12 -10.54 -9.45
CA ALA A 178 -14.17 -11.97 -9.21
C ALA A 178 -15.26 -12.69 -10.04
N GLY A 179 -14.83 -13.53 -10.98
CA GLY A 179 -15.73 -14.32 -11.84
C GLY A 179 -15.28 -14.48 -13.29
N LYS A 180 -14.35 -13.64 -13.76
CA LYS A 180 -13.69 -13.82 -15.06
C LYS A 180 -12.18 -13.83 -14.86
N SER A 181 -11.65 -15.03 -14.67
CA SER A 181 -10.23 -15.27 -14.50
C SER A 181 -9.48 -14.88 -15.77
N THR A 182 -8.85 -13.71 -15.78
CA THR A 182 -7.61 -13.53 -16.52
C THR A 182 -6.46 -13.80 -15.55
N PRO A 183 -5.81 -14.98 -15.64
CA PRO A 183 -4.67 -15.32 -14.79
C PRO A 183 -3.44 -14.43 -15.02
N ASP A 184 -3.51 -13.50 -15.98
CA ASP A 184 -2.38 -12.71 -16.48
C ASP A 184 -2.46 -11.20 -16.17
N ALA A 185 -3.49 -10.69 -15.48
CA ALA A 185 -3.56 -9.25 -15.17
C ALA A 185 -2.72 -8.93 -13.92
N GLY A 186 -1.46 -8.52 -14.12
CA GLY A 186 -0.38 -8.50 -13.12
C GLY A 186 -0.69 -7.77 -11.81
N ILE A 187 -0.48 -8.46 -10.68
CA ILE A 187 -0.91 -7.96 -9.36
C ILE A 187 0.26 -7.45 -8.53
N THR A 188 1.48 -8.01 -8.58
CA THR A 188 2.64 -7.55 -7.78
C THR A 188 3.96 -7.97 -8.43
N THR A 189 4.93 -7.08 -8.54
CA THR A 189 6.27 -7.35 -9.11
C THR A 189 7.25 -7.93 -8.08
N GLN A 190 8.38 -8.47 -8.54
CA GLN A 190 9.48 -8.84 -7.64
C GLN A 190 10.02 -7.61 -6.87
N ASP A 191 10.07 -6.45 -7.53
CA ASP A 191 10.42 -5.17 -6.90
C ASP A 191 9.48 -4.83 -5.74
N ASP A 192 8.18 -5.11 -5.86
CA ASP A 192 7.20 -4.90 -4.77
C ASP A 192 7.48 -5.78 -3.55
N VAL A 193 7.82 -7.04 -3.79
CA VAL A 193 8.18 -7.97 -2.71
C VAL A 193 9.48 -7.54 -2.06
N LEU A 194 10.50 -7.19 -2.84
CA LEU A 194 11.78 -6.70 -2.33
C LEU A 194 11.61 -5.41 -1.52
N ASP A 195 10.79 -4.47 -2.01
CA ASP A 195 10.45 -3.23 -1.31
C ASP A 195 9.86 -3.48 0.08
N VAL A 196 8.96 -4.47 0.19
CA VAL A 196 8.37 -4.84 1.48
C VAL A 196 9.35 -5.59 2.35
N LEU A 197 10.03 -6.63 1.83
CA LEU A 197 10.98 -7.44 2.58
C LEU A 197 12.06 -6.59 3.24
N CYS A 198 12.60 -5.63 2.49
CA CYS A 198 13.60 -4.72 3.00
C CYS A 198 13.05 -3.69 3.99
N ARG A 199 11.73 -3.58 4.21
CA ARG A 199 11.15 -2.65 5.19
C ARG A 199 10.67 -3.36 6.45
N VAL A 200 10.10 -4.57 6.30
CA VAL A 200 9.56 -5.37 7.41
C VAL A 200 10.63 -5.93 8.30
N GLU A 201 11.72 -6.38 7.70
CA GLU A 201 12.94 -6.70 8.40
C GLU A 201 13.89 -5.55 8.14
N TYR A 202 13.78 -4.48 8.94
CA TYR A 202 14.65 -3.31 8.82
C TYR A 202 16.11 -3.76 8.73
N PRO A 203 16.71 -3.76 7.52
CA PRO A 203 17.80 -4.65 7.22
C PRO A 203 19.03 -3.83 7.48
N ALA A 204 19.47 -3.82 8.73
CA ALA A 204 20.59 -3.00 9.09
C ALA A 204 21.56 -3.67 10.04
N ILE A 205 22.83 -3.46 9.77
CA ILE A 205 23.97 -3.89 10.56
C ILE A 205 24.40 -2.71 11.42
N VAL A 206 24.56 -2.93 12.71
CA VAL A 206 25.16 -1.94 13.60
C VAL A 206 26.69 -2.01 13.42
N ARG A 207 27.31 -0.93 12.94
CA ARG A 207 28.77 -0.80 12.83
C ARG A 207 29.30 0.22 13.85
N GLY A 208 30.17 -0.23 14.77
CA GLY A 208 30.88 0.66 15.69
C GLY A 208 29.93 1.50 16.55
N LYS A 209 30.25 2.79 16.78
CA LYS A 209 29.51 3.76 17.62
C LYS A 209 28.06 3.99 17.16
N ASP A 210 27.19 3.00 17.30
CA ASP A 210 25.75 3.02 17.01
C ASP A 210 25.38 3.45 15.58
N ARG A 211 26.30 3.31 14.61
CA ARG A 211 25.98 3.62 13.21
C ARG A 211 25.25 2.44 12.59
N VAL A 212 24.02 2.68 12.18
CA VAL A 212 23.16 1.68 11.54
C VAL A 212 23.39 1.75 10.03
N GLN A 213 23.99 0.71 9.45
CA GLN A 213 24.22 0.57 8.00
C GLN A 213 23.17 -0.35 7.38
N ARG A 214 22.57 0.02 6.26
CA ARG A 214 21.60 -0.82 5.54
C ARG A 214 22.28 -2.06 4.93
N ARG A 215 21.54 -3.15 4.78
CA ARG A 215 21.96 -4.35 4.04
C ARG A 215 21.54 -4.24 2.58
N PRO A 216 22.29 -4.83 1.65
CA PRO A 216 21.98 -4.74 0.23
C PRO A 216 20.74 -5.56 -0.14
N VAL A 217 19.98 -5.08 -1.13
CA VAL A 217 18.76 -5.72 -1.66
C VAL A 217 19.05 -7.13 -2.18
N SER A 218 20.26 -7.36 -2.70
CA SER A 218 20.72 -8.67 -3.20
C SER A 218 20.62 -9.79 -2.17
N GLU A 219 20.69 -9.49 -0.88
CA GLU A 219 20.54 -10.49 0.19
C GLU A 219 19.10 -10.97 0.36
N PHE A 220 18.11 -10.20 -0.11
CA PHE A 220 16.69 -10.54 -0.06
C PHE A 220 16.14 -11.14 -1.35
N VAL A 221 16.90 -11.09 -2.45
CA VAL A 221 16.49 -11.68 -3.75
C VAL A 221 16.12 -13.16 -3.62
N PRO A 222 16.92 -14.04 -2.98
CA PRO A 222 16.55 -15.45 -2.84
C PRO A 222 15.24 -15.66 -2.05
N LEU A 223 15.00 -14.82 -1.04
CA LEU A 223 13.76 -14.85 -0.28
C LEU A 223 12.57 -14.37 -1.13
N ALA A 224 12.75 -13.27 -1.86
CA ALA A 224 11.71 -12.75 -2.74
C ALA A 224 11.30 -13.81 -3.76
N GLU A 225 12.25 -14.46 -4.42
CA GLU A 225 12.02 -15.56 -5.38
C GLU A 225 11.30 -16.74 -4.74
N ARG A 226 11.75 -17.18 -3.55
CA ARG A 226 11.10 -18.28 -2.80
C ARG A 226 9.65 -17.96 -2.43
N LEU A 227 9.36 -16.69 -2.16
CA LEU A 227 8.00 -16.25 -1.85
C LEU A 227 7.12 -16.11 -3.10
N GLU A 228 7.59 -16.54 -4.27
CA GLU A 228 6.83 -16.63 -5.53
C GLU A 228 6.09 -15.32 -5.85
N PRO A 229 6.82 -14.24 -6.19
CA PRO A 229 6.18 -13.03 -6.69
C PRO A 229 5.45 -13.37 -7.99
N ALA A 230 4.39 -12.63 -8.35
CA ALA A 230 3.80 -12.85 -9.67
C ALA A 230 4.86 -12.60 -10.74
N THR A 231 4.80 -13.43 -11.78
CA THR A 231 5.56 -13.19 -13.00
C THR A 231 5.08 -11.86 -13.59
N GLU A 232 6.01 -10.95 -13.90
CA GLU A 232 5.67 -9.71 -14.57
C GLU A 232 4.82 -9.99 -15.81
N CYS A 233 3.64 -9.38 -15.87
CA CYS A 233 2.83 -9.48 -17.07
C CYS A 233 3.51 -8.70 -18.19
N LYS A 234 4.00 -9.43 -19.19
CA LYS A 234 4.66 -8.86 -20.37
C LYS A 234 3.70 -8.22 -21.36
N ARG A 235 2.38 -8.25 -21.10
CA ARG A 235 1.39 -7.63 -21.97
C ARG A 235 1.10 -6.23 -21.47
N GLU A 236 1.38 -5.24 -22.31
CA GLU A 236 0.85 -3.89 -22.16
C GLU A 236 -0.67 -3.98 -22.28
N HIS A 237 -1.32 -4.00 -21.14
CA HIS A 237 -2.76 -3.92 -21.04
C HIS A 237 -3.11 -2.47 -20.70
N GLU A 238 -3.91 -1.85 -21.56
CA GLU A 238 -4.34 -0.48 -21.38
C GLU A 238 -5.60 -0.42 -20.50
N VAL A 239 -5.71 0.61 -19.66
CA VAL A 239 -6.91 0.79 -18.83
C VAL A 239 -8.08 1.19 -19.74
N PRO A 240 -9.22 0.45 -19.72
CA PRO A 240 -10.36 0.77 -20.58
C PRO A 240 -10.95 2.15 -20.30
N LYS A 241 -11.44 2.84 -21.34
CA LYS A 241 -12.16 4.13 -21.23
C LYS A 241 -13.22 4.19 -20.14
N SER A 242 -13.96 3.10 -19.94
CA SER A 242 -15.00 3.01 -18.92
C SER A 242 -14.44 3.15 -17.51
N GLN A 243 -13.28 2.54 -17.22
CA GLN A 243 -12.60 2.67 -15.93
C GLN A 243 -12.01 4.07 -15.75
N VAL A 244 -11.41 4.63 -16.81
CA VAL A 244 -10.89 6.01 -16.79
C VAL A 244 -12.03 7.02 -16.54
N ALA A 245 -13.20 6.82 -17.15
CA ALA A 245 -14.38 7.67 -16.93
C ALA A 245 -14.85 7.61 -15.46
N LEU A 246 -14.93 6.42 -14.86
CA LEU A 246 -15.28 6.26 -13.45
C LEU A 246 -14.27 6.95 -12.51
N LEU A 247 -12.96 6.85 -12.81
CA LEU A 247 -11.94 7.60 -12.06
C LEU A 247 -12.12 9.10 -12.19
N ARG A 248 -12.39 9.61 -13.41
CA ARG A 248 -12.64 11.03 -13.64
C ARG A 248 -13.83 11.53 -12.83
N ASP A 249 -14.92 10.76 -12.78
CA ASP A 249 -16.09 11.11 -11.99
C ASP A 249 -15.75 11.16 -10.49
N LEU A 250 -14.99 10.17 -10.00
CA LEU A 250 -14.49 10.17 -8.62
C LEU A 250 -13.61 11.39 -8.32
N ILE A 251 -12.63 11.71 -9.18
CA ILE A 251 -11.71 12.86 -8.99
C ILE A 251 -12.47 14.18 -9.01
N THR A 252 -13.43 14.33 -9.93
CA THR A 252 -14.25 15.55 -10.06
C THR A 252 -14.98 15.86 -8.76
N ILE A 253 -15.49 14.82 -8.11
CA ILE A 253 -16.37 14.95 -6.97
C ILE A 253 -15.61 14.84 -5.64
N ILE A 254 -14.49 14.11 -5.59
CA ILE A 254 -13.59 13.94 -4.43
C ILE A 254 -12.30 14.75 -4.69
N GLN A 255 -12.44 16.06 -4.62
CA GLN A 255 -11.33 17.00 -4.76
C GLN A 255 -10.61 17.25 -3.43
N PRO A 256 -9.27 17.35 -3.43
CA PRO A 256 -8.50 17.82 -2.30
C PRO A 256 -9.01 19.14 -1.71
N ARG A 257 -8.99 19.23 -0.38
CA ARG A 257 -9.48 20.43 0.32
C ARG A 257 -8.61 21.66 0.06
N TRP A 258 -7.36 21.46 -0.35
CA TRP A 258 -6.40 22.52 -0.66
C TRP A 258 -6.40 22.93 -2.14
N THR A 259 -7.08 22.20 -3.02
CA THR A 259 -7.26 22.62 -4.42
C THR A 259 -8.24 23.77 -4.50
N LYS A 260 -7.70 24.98 -4.73
CA LYS A 260 -8.49 26.22 -4.90
C LYS A 260 -9.22 26.29 -6.23
N HIS A 261 -8.82 25.46 -7.19
CA HIS A 261 -9.38 25.38 -8.53
C HIS A 261 -9.76 23.94 -8.84
N PRO A 262 -10.80 23.72 -9.66
CA PRO A 262 -11.12 22.39 -10.16
C PRO A 262 -9.89 21.77 -10.79
N VAL A 263 -9.62 20.50 -10.46
CA VAL A 263 -8.50 19.76 -11.08
C VAL A 263 -8.73 19.70 -12.59
N GLU A 264 -7.78 20.19 -13.37
CA GLU A 264 -7.82 20.05 -14.82
C GLU A 264 -7.59 18.59 -15.20
N LEU A 265 -8.69 17.88 -15.44
CA LEU A 265 -8.68 16.44 -15.72
C LEU A 265 -7.97 16.05 -17.03
N GLY A 266 -7.60 17.05 -17.84
CA GLY A 266 -7.10 16.86 -19.21
C GLY A 266 -8.17 16.26 -20.14
N TYR A 267 -7.88 16.31 -21.45
CA TYR A 267 -8.63 15.56 -22.44
C TYR A 267 -7.84 14.27 -22.72
N VAL A 268 -8.45 13.11 -22.47
CA VAL A 268 -7.91 11.83 -22.94
C VAL A 268 -8.59 11.58 -24.27
N GLU A 269 -7.91 11.92 -25.37
CA GLU A 269 -8.46 11.72 -26.73
C GLU A 269 -8.54 10.24 -27.12
N HIS A 270 -7.73 9.39 -26.47
CA HIS A 270 -7.61 7.96 -26.78
C HIS A 270 -8.63 7.09 -26.02
N ASP A 271 -8.98 5.93 -26.60
CA ASP A 271 -9.99 5.01 -26.07
C ASP A 271 -9.50 4.19 -24.85
N SER A 272 -8.29 4.44 -24.40
CA SER A 272 -7.59 3.69 -23.37
C SER A 272 -6.31 4.45 -22.98
N LEU A 273 -5.73 4.10 -21.83
CA LEU A 273 -4.45 4.67 -21.37
C LEU A 273 -3.44 3.55 -21.20
N THR A 274 -2.27 3.68 -21.82
CA THR A 274 -1.09 2.88 -21.50
C THR A 274 -0.63 3.14 -20.06
N SER A 275 0.30 2.33 -19.54
CA SER A 275 0.83 2.51 -18.18
C SER A 275 1.50 3.88 -18.00
N GLU A 276 2.32 4.30 -18.97
CA GLU A 276 3.02 5.60 -18.92
C GLU A 276 2.05 6.78 -18.99
N GLU A 277 1.08 6.73 -19.92
CA GLU A 277 0.04 7.76 -20.05
C GLU A 277 -0.83 7.83 -18.79
N PHE A 278 -1.17 6.69 -18.20
CA PHE A 278 -1.91 6.64 -16.94
C PHE A 278 -1.12 7.30 -15.82
N VAL A 279 0.18 7.00 -15.66
CA VAL A 279 1.01 7.60 -14.61
C VAL A 279 1.10 9.11 -14.77
N LEU A 280 1.33 9.61 -15.99
CA LEU A 280 1.37 11.05 -16.30
C LEU A 280 0.02 11.72 -15.99
N TRP A 281 -1.07 11.13 -16.47
CA TRP A 281 -2.42 11.64 -16.25
C TRP A 281 -2.79 11.63 -14.76
N ALA A 282 -2.62 10.49 -14.08
CA ALA A 282 -2.95 10.29 -12.68
C ALA A 282 -2.15 11.22 -11.76
N THR A 283 -0.90 11.52 -12.11
CA THR A 283 -0.08 12.52 -11.41
C THR A 283 -0.65 13.92 -11.59
N LYS A 284 -0.96 14.32 -12.84
CA LYS A 284 -1.53 15.64 -13.13
C LYS A 284 -2.85 15.87 -12.39
N VAL A 285 -3.69 14.84 -12.31
CA VAL A 285 -5.02 14.93 -11.67
C VAL A 285 -4.99 14.61 -10.17
N GLN A 286 -3.81 14.40 -9.58
CA GLN A 286 -3.63 14.13 -8.15
C GLN A 286 -4.43 12.92 -7.64
N LEU A 287 -4.45 11.82 -8.42
CA LEU A 287 -5.25 10.63 -8.12
C LEU A 287 -5.00 10.09 -6.69
N LEU A 288 -3.76 10.10 -6.22
CA LEU A 288 -3.43 9.61 -4.88
C LEU A 288 -4.12 10.41 -3.76
N ASP A 289 -4.30 11.72 -3.93
CA ASP A 289 -4.99 12.58 -2.95
C ASP A 289 -6.51 12.38 -2.99
N THR A 290 -7.06 12.07 -4.18
CA THR A 290 -8.46 11.63 -4.31
C THR A 290 -8.69 10.31 -3.57
N LEU A 291 -7.79 9.33 -3.74
CA LEU A 291 -7.88 8.05 -3.04
C LEU A 291 -7.70 8.21 -1.53
N ASP A 292 -6.75 9.06 -1.08
CA ASP A 292 -6.57 9.37 0.33
C ASP A 292 -7.87 9.91 0.96
N GLN A 293 -8.56 10.84 0.29
CA GLN A 293 -9.82 11.37 0.82
C GLN A 293 -10.97 10.38 0.76
N LEU A 294 -11.04 9.56 -0.29
CA LEU A 294 -12.06 8.52 -0.40
C LEU A 294 -11.95 7.54 0.78
N PHE A 295 -10.74 7.06 1.08
CA PHE A 295 -10.50 5.99 2.05
C PHE A 295 -10.17 6.46 3.47
N SER A 296 -9.71 7.71 3.67
CA SER A 296 -9.39 8.24 5.01
C SER A 296 -10.61 8.33 5.95
N VAL A 297 -11.83 8.17 5.43
CA VAL A 297 -13.05 8.04 6.25
C VAL A 297 -13.03 6.80 7.15
N PHE A 298 -12.16 5.83 6.87
CA PHE A 298 -11.90 4.70 7.77
C PHE A 298 -10.83 5.01 8.84
N LEU A 299 -10.03 6.06 8.67
CA LEU A 299 -8.94 6.41 9.60
C LEU A 299 -9.29 7.62 10.47
N ARG A 300 -10.20 8.49 10.03
CA ARG A 300 -10.57 9.72 10.73
C ARG A 300 -12.07 10.02 10.57
N PRO A 301 -12.73 10.55 11.62
CA PRO A 301 -14.11 11.00 11.50
C PRO A 301 -14.23 12.22 10.56
N PRO A 302 -15.36 12.40 9.86
CA PRO A 302 -15.58 13.48 8.89
C PRO A 302 -15.34 14.88 9.47
N TYR A 303 -15.65 15.06 10.75
CA TYR A 303 -15.47 16.34 11.47
C TYR A 303 -14.00 16.65 11.82
N ALA A 304 -13.13 15.65 11.92
CA ALA A 304 -11.69 15.87 12.14
C ALA A 304 -10.96 16.29 10.87
N GLN A 305 -11.59 16.11 9.70
CA GLN A 305 -11.03 16.60 8.44
C GLN A 305 -11.17 18.14 8.32
N GLY A 306 -12.07 18.78 9.10
CA GLY A 306 -12.39 20.21 9.06
C GLY A 306 -11.56 21.11 9.99
N LYS A 307 -10.76 20.54 10.89
CA LYS A 307 -9.73 21.26 11.62
C LYS A 307 -8.40 20.74 11.14
N ALA A 308 -7.66 21.57 10.40
CA ALA A 308 -6.23 21.42 10.31
C ALA A 308 -5.72 21.33 11.76
N VAL A 309 -5.29 20.14 12.16
CA VAL A 309 -4.46 19.99 13.34
C VAL A 309 -3.14 20.64 12.95
N ILE A 310 -3.05 21.94 13.20
CA ILE A 310 -1.78 22.64 13.36
C ILE A 310 -1.25 22.11 14.69
N ASP A 311 -0.56 20.98 14.65
CA ASP A 311 0.27 20.55 15.77
C ASP A 311 1.72 20.87 15.42
N HIS A 312 2.32 21.67 16.30
CA HIS A 312 3.72 22.05 16.38
C HIS A 312 4.64 20.84 16.59
#